data_AF-A0AAJ0GRY5-F1
#
_entry.id   AF-A0AAJ0GRY5-F1
#
_cell.length_a   1.000
_cell.length_b   1.000
_cell.length_c   1.000
_cell.angle_alpha   90.00
_cell.angle_beta   90.00
_cell.angle_gamma   90.00
#
_symmetry.space_group_name_H-M   'P 1'
#
loop_
_entity.id
_entity.type
_entity.pdbx_description
1 polymer ?
#
loop_
_entity_poly.entity_id
_entity_poly.type
_entity_poly.pdbx_seq_one_letter_code
_entity_poly.pdbx_strand_id
1 'polypeptide(L)'
;MVPVYDHESVRRWLDVCAAKHEGCPGNDWVKLPTTLVEVSPPGSPESACLRFTDGQEGRYATFSYCWGGPQPFDTVAASLAAYSRELPYTRLPKTILDAFQVTRCRGLRYIWIDSLCIVQDDPDDKQRELPKMFRIYGNSFITISRPVLEAVMTGF
;
A
#
# COMPACT_ATOMS: atom_id res chain seq x y z
N MET A 1 -2.69 10.63 23.84
CA MET A 1 -1.25 10.53 23.50
C MET A 1 -1.18 10.00 22.08
N VAL A 2 -0.77 10.83 21.12
CA VAL A 2 -0.57 10.39 19.73
C VAL A 2 0.71 9.56 19.74
N PRO A 3 0.70 8.31 19.24
CA PRO A 3 1.93 7.54 19.13
C PRO A 3 2.90 8.33 18.25
N VAL A 4 4.05 8.67 18.82
CA VAL A 4 5.11 9.40 18.12
C VAL A 4 5.71 8.42 17.14
N TYR A 5 5.21 8.44 15.91
CA TYR A 5 5.85 7.77 14.79
C TYR A 5 7.24 8.38 14.60
N ASP A 6 8.27 7.64 15.00
CA ASP A 6 9.66 8.06 14.80
C ASP A 6 10.03 7.89 13.32
N HIS A 7 9.65 8.90 12.55
CA HIS A 7 9.93 8.96 11.13
C HIS A 7 11.43 9.00 10.83
N GLU A 8 12.26 9.46 11.77
CA GLU A 8 13.71 9.52 11.62
C GLU A 8 14.35 8.14 11.74
N SER A 9 13.93 7.33 12.72
CA SER A 9 14.41 5.96 12.86
C SER A 9 14.09 5.10 11.65
N VAL A 10 12.85 5.18 11.14
CA VAL A 10 12.48 4.45 9.91
C VAL A 10 13.29 4.94 8.71
N ARG A 11 13.57 6.25 8.60
CA ARG A 11 14.42 6.78 7.52
C ARG A 11 15.81 6.17 7.60
N ARG A 12 16.41 6.23 8.78
CA ARG A 12 17.76 5.72 9.05
C ARG A 12 17.86 4.22 8.75
N TRP A 13 16.86 3.42 9.13
CA TRP A 13 16.86 1.98 8.84
C TRP A 13 16.80 1.70 7.34
N LEU A 14 16.00 2.46 6.60
CA LEU A 14 15.92 2.33 5.14
C LEU A 14 17.21 2.77 4.46
N ASP A 15 17.81 3.88 4.90
CA ASP A 15 19.09 4.35 4.39
C ASP A 15 20.19 3.31 4.64
N VAL A 16 20.23 2.69 5.82
CA VAL A 16 21.16 1.60 6.13
C VAL A 16 20.88 0.38 5.26
N CYS A 17 19.62 0.00 5.07
CA CYS A 17 19.23 -1.15 4.26
C CYS A 17 19.70 -0.97 2.80
N ALA A 18 19.39 0.18 2.20
CA ALA A 18 19.77 0.49 0.83
C ALA A 18 21.29 0.65 0.64
N ALA A 19 22.01 1.13 1.65
CA ALA A 19 23.45 1.38 1.53
C ALA A 19 24.34 0.20 1.92
N LYS A 20 23.88 -0.72 2.78
CA LYS A 20 24.75 -1.73 3.41
C LYS A 20 24.41 -3.19 3.08
N HIS A 21 23.25 -3.49 2.50
CA HIS A 21 22.89 -4.86 2.18
C HIS A 21 23.24 -5.21 0.72
N GLU A 22 24.18 -6.13 0.54
CA GLU A 22 24.48 -6.71 -0.77
C GLU A 22 23.25 -7.48 -1.29
N GLY A 23 22.83 -7.19 -2.53
CA GLY A 23 21.67 -7.83 -3.16
C GLY A 23 20.32 -7.32 -2.66
N CYS A 24 20.28 -6.22 -1.88
CA CYS A 24 19.02 -5.59 -1.53
C CYS A 24 18.47 -4.82 -2.74
N PRO A 25 17.27 -5.16 -3.25
CA PRO A 25 16.63 -4.40 -4.32
C PRO A 25 16.12 -3.04 -3.84
N GLY A 26 16.41 -2.64 -2.59
CA GLY A 26 15.90 -1.46 -1.89
C GLY A 26 16.23 -0.12 -2.54
N ASN A 27 16.80 -0.09 -3.74
CA ASN A 27 16.90 1.12 -4.56
C ASN A 27 16.64 0.86 -6.06
N ASP A 28 16.28 -0.35 -6.46
CA ASP A 28 16.06 -0.68 -7.87
C ASP A 28 14.63 -0.36 -8.29
N TRP A 29 14.48 -0.03 -9.57
CA TRP A 29 13.16 0.08 -10.19
C TRP A 29 12.70 -1.33 -10.52
N VAL A 30 11.50 -1.67 -10.06
CA VAL A 30 10.91 -2.99 -10.28
C VAL A 30 9.67 -2.86 -11.13
N LYS A 31 9.33 -3.93 -11.85
CA LYS A 31 8.04 -4.04 -12.52
C LYS A 31 6.92 -3.93 -11.49
N LEU A 32 6.03 -2.97 -11.69
CA LEU A 32 4.92 -2.69 -10.80
C LEU A 32 3.83 -3.79 -10.89
N PRO A 33 3.09 -4.05 -9.79
CA PRO A 33 1.89 -4.88 -9.82
C PRO A 33 0.83 -4.32 -10.75
N THR A 34 -0.10 -5.16 -11.22
CA THR A 34 -1.17 -4.80 -12.15
C THR A 34 -1.93 -3.54 -11.70
N THR A 35 -2.27 -3.51 -10.41
CA THR A 35 -3.03 -2.42 -9.78
C THR A 35 -2.31 -1.94 -8.52
N LEU A 36 -2.21 -0.62 -8.37
CA LEU A 36 -1.70 0.05 -7.17
C LEU A 36 -2.65 1.16 -6.72
N VAL A 37 -2.57 1.52 -5.45
CA VAL A 37 -3.14 2.78 -4.97
C VAL A 37 -2.08 3.87 -5.15
N GLU A 38 -2.42 4.92 -5.90
CA GLU A 38 -1.67 6.16 -5.95
C GLU A 38 -2.12 7.08 -4.82
N VAL A 39 -1.17 7.56 -4.02
CA VAL A 39 -1.40 8.53 -2.95
C VAL A 39 -0.98 9.93 -3.40
N SER A 40 -1.72 10.95 -2.98
CA SER A 40 -1.40 12.35 -3.24
C SER A 40 0.03 12.69 -2.75
N PRO A 41 0.80 13.51 -3.50
CA PRO A 41 2.15 13.88 -3.09
C PRO A 41 2.15 14.76 -1.82
N PRO A 42 3.28 14.85 -1.10
CA PRO A 42 3.43 15.76 0.03
C PRO A 42 3.12 17.21 -0.37
N GLY A 43 2.34 17.92 0.45
CA GLY A 43 1.95 19.32 0.20
C GLY A 43 0.68 19.51 -0.62
N SER A 44 0.12 18.45 -1.21
CA SER A 44 -1.20 18.46 -1.85
C SER A 44 -2.30 18.03 -0.87
N PRO A 45 -3.59 18.38 -1.14
CA PRO A 45 -4.72 17.82 -0.41
C PRO A 45 -4.68 16.29 -0.40
N GLU A 46 -5.05 15.69 0.74
CA GLU A 46 -4.97 14.25 0.92
C GLU A 46 -6.00 13.53 0.05
N SER A 47 -5.51 12.71 -0.86
CA SER A 47 -6.36 11.89 -1.72
C SER A 47 -5.62 10.62 -2.13
N ALA A 48 -6.39 9.63 -2.59
CA ALA A 48 -5.85 8.39 -3.11
C ALA A 48 -6.79 7.83 -4.18
N CYS A 49 -6.25 7.04 -5.12
CA CYS A 49 -7.03 6.45 -6.21
C CYS A 49 -6.34 5.18 -6.73
N LEU A 50 -7.11 4.29 -7.34
CA LEU A 50 -6.57 3.12 -8.02
C LEU A 50 -5.94 3.50 -9.36
N ARG A 51 -4.83 2.82 -9.67
CA ARG A 51 -4.08 2.95 -10.90
C ARG A 51 -3.73 1.58 -11.44
N PHE A 52 -4.04 1.37 -12.71
CA PHE A 52 -3.49 0.28 -13.50
C PHE A 52 -2.12 0.71 -14.00
N THR A 53 -1.10 -0.09 -13.73
CA THR A 53 0.28 0.30 -14.01
C THR A 53 0.75 -0.18 -15.38
N ASP A 54 0.03 -1.11 -16.00
CA ASP A 54 0.32 -1.69 -17.32
C ASP A 54 1.78 -2.14 -17.51
N GLY A 55 2.41 -2.62 -16.42
CA GLY A 55 3.79 -3.11 -16.44
C GLY A 55 4.85 -2.01 -16.44
N GLN A 56 4.50 -0.78 -16.08
CA GLN A 56 5.46 0.27 -15.73
C GLN A 56 6.43 -0.20 -14.65
N GLU A 57 7.57 0.47 -14.58
CA GLU A 57 8.56 0.29 -13.54
C GLU A 57 8.50 1.43 -12.53
N GLY A 58 8.82 1.11 -11.28
CA GLY A 58 8.87 2.12 -10.23
C GLY A 58 9.07 1.51 -8.86
N ARG A 59 8.74 2.29 -7.83
CA ARG A 59 8.80 1.88 -6.43
C ARG A 59 7.43 2.02 -5.78
N TYR A 60 7.14 1.10 -4.88
CA TYR A 60 5.88 1.06 -4.15
C TYR A 60 6.09 0.45 -2.77
N ALA A 61 5.20 0.82 -1.85
CA ALA A 61 5.07 0.15 -0.56
C ALA A 61 4.06 -1.01 -0.68
N THR A 62 4.12 -1.97 0.23
CA THR A 62 3.03 -2.91 0.47
C THR A 62 2.47 -2.70 1.87
N PHE A 63 1.18 -2.99 2.07
CA PHE A 63 0.55 -2.97 3.38
C PHE A 63 0.04 -4.35 3.76
N SER A 64 0.54 -4.89 4.88
CA SER A 64 0.13 -6.16 5.44
C SER A 64 -0.64 -5.93 6.74
N TYR A 65 -1.90 -6.34 6.78
CA TYR A 65 -2.76 -6.22 7.96
C TYR A 65 -3.75 -7.38 8.01
N CYS A 66 -4.21 -7.74 9.22
CA CYS A 66 -5.30 -8.68 9.37
C CYS A 66 -6.63 -7.96 9.11
N TRP A 67 -7.44 -8.50 8.19
CA TRP A 67 -8.74 -7.92 7.82
C TRP A 67 -9.71 -7.85 9.02
N GLY A 68 -9.67 -8.83 9.93
CA GLY A 68 -10.36 -8.76 11.23
C GLY A 68 -11.89 -8.62 11.18
N GLY A 69 -12.52 -8.78 10.01
CA GLY A 69 -13.95 -8.60 9.77
C GLY A 69 -14.26 -8.19 8.32
N PRO A 70 -15.53 -7.84 8.02
CA PRO A 70 -15.93 -7.31 6.72
C PRO A 70 -15.10 -6.09 6.30
N GLN A 71 -14.72 -6.01 5.03
CA GLN A 71 -13.97 -4.90 4.47
C GLN A 71 -14.91 -3.97 3.70
N PRO A 72 -15.43 -2.88 4.30
CA PRO A 72 -16.44 -2.04 3.65
C PRO A 72 -15.89 -1.23 2.46
N PHE A 73 -14.57 -1.26 2.23
CA PHE A 73 -13.91 -0.52 1.16
C PHE A 73 -13.10 -1.43 0.25
N ASP A 74 -13.37 -2.73 0.24
CA ASP A 74 -12.77 -3.60 -0.75
C ASP A 74 -13.16 -3.20 -2.18
N THR A 75 -12.28 -3.50 -3.12
CA THR A 75 -12.54 -3.27 -4.53
C THR A 75 -13.37 -4.41 -5.05
N VAL A 76 -14.53 -4.07 -5.60
CA VAL A 76 -15.41 -4.96 -6.35
C VAL A 76 -15.59 -4.38 -7.75
N ALA A 77 -16.06 -5.18 -8.70
CA ALA A 77 -16.24 -4.73 -10.09
C ALA A 77 -17.05 -3.43 -10.18
N ALA A 78 -18.07 -3.28 -9.33
CA ALA A 78 -18.91 -2.09 -9.27
C ALA A 78 -18.20 -0.82 -8.74
N SER A 79 -17.21 -0.96 -7.86
CA SER A 79 -16.48 0.18 -7.26
C SER A 79 -15.21 0.55 -8.03
N LEU A 80 -14.72 -0.32 -8.91
CA LEU A 80 -13.46 -0.17 -9.63
C LEU A 80 -13.32 1.17 -10.38
N ALA A 81 -14.35 1.54 -11.15
CA ALA A 81 -14.35 2.80 -11.91
C ALA A 81 -14.37 4.03 -10.98
N ALA A 82 -15.11 3.97 -9.88
CA ALA A 82 -15.16 5.03 -8.89
C ALA A 82 -13.81 5.18 -8.17
N TYR A 83 -13.24 4.07 -7.69
CA TYR A 83 -11.96 4.05 -6.99
C TYR A 83 -10.78 4.45 -7.89
N SER A 84 -10.86 4.18 -9.19
CA SER A 84 -9.90 4.68 -10.18
C SER A 84 -9.93 6.20 -10.31
N ARG A 85 -11.07 6.84 -10.07
CA ARG A 85 -11.15 8.30 -9.99
C ARG A 85 -10.64 8.79 -8.64
N GLU A 86 -11.24 8.29 -7.56
CA GLU A 86 -10.91 8.67 -6.19
C GLU A 86 -11.47 7.64 -5.21
N LEU A 87 -10.63 7.20 -4.27
CA LEU A 87 -11.06 6.41 -3.12
C LEU A 87 -11.85 7.29 -2.16
N PRO A 88 -12.82 6.75 -1.41
CA PRO A 88 -13.58 7.51 -0.41
C PRO A 88 -12.71 7.83 0.82
N TYR A 89 -11.71 8.69 0.65
CA TYR A 89 -10.58 8.90 1.55
C TYR A 89 -11.01 9.11 3.01
N THR A 90 -11.97 10.01 3.25
CA THR A 90 -12.47 10.34 4.59
C THR A 90 -13.22 9.20 5.29
N ARG A 91 -13.63 8.17 4.55
CA ARG A 91 -14.34 7.01 5.09
C ARG A 91 -13.41 5.80 5.27
N LEU A 92 -12.21 5.82 4.71
CA LEU A 92 -11.27 4.70 4.81
C LEU A 92 -10.89 4.43 6.28
N PRO A 93 -10.60 3.16 6.63
CA PRO A 93 -10.12 2.82 7.95
C PRO A 93 -8.84 3.59 8.28
N LYS A 94 -8.70 4.01 9.54
CA LYS A 94 -7.54 4.79 9.99
C LYS A 94 -6.21 4.09 9.69
N THR A 95 -6.17 2.76 9.76
CA THR A 95 -4.96 1.98 9.44
C THR A 95 -4.51 2.12 7.99
N ILE A 96 -5.45 2.19 7.05
CA ILE A 96 -5.17 2.41 5.62
C ILE A 96 -4.69 3.85 5.42
N LEU A 97 -5.32 4.81 6.10
CA LEU A 97 -4.91 6.23 6.05
C LEU A 97 -3.49 6.43 6.62
N ASP A 98 -3.18 5.82 7.75
CA ASP A 98 -1.84 5.85 8.34
C ASP A 98 -0.82 5.22 7.40
N ALA A 99 -1.16 4.10 6.73
CA ALA A 99 -0.31 3.47 5.72
C ALA A 99 -0.05 4.41 4.52
N PHE A 100 -1.09 5.10 4.02
CA PHE A 100 -0.95 6.10 2.96
C PHE A 100 -0.03 7.26 3.39
N GLN A 101 -0.18 7.72 4.62
CA GLN A 101 0.69 8.76 5.18
C GLN A 101 2.14 8.30 5.26
N VAL A 102 2.40 7.06 5.72
CA VAL A 102 3.76 6.49 5.74
C VAL A 102 4.33 6.41 4.33
N THR A 103 3.58 5.89 3.36
CA THR A 103 3.99 5.84 1.94
C THR A 103 4.39 7.23 1.44
N ARG A 104 3.53 8.23 1.66
CA ARG A 104 3.77 9.63 1.27
C ARG A 104 5.01 10.21 1.95
N CYS A 105 5.17 10.02 3.26
CA CYS A 105 6.32 10.51 4.03
C CYS A 105 7.65 9.87 3.60
N ARG A 106 7.61 8.72 2.92
CA ARG A 106 8.80 8.06 2.34
C ARG A 106 9.07 8.46 0.89
N GLY A 107 8.31 9.42 0.34
CA GLY A 107 8.45 9.85 -1.04
C GLY A 107 8.00 8.79 -2.05
N LEU A 108 7.26 7.78 -1.60
CA LEU A 108 6.67 6.78 -2.49
C LEU A 108 5.31 7.29 -2.99
N ARG A 109 5.05 7.09 -4.27
CA ARG A 109 3.78 7.44 -4.93
C ARG A 109 2.73 6.35 -4.78
N TYR A 110 3.18 5.10 -4.64
CA TYR A 110 2.30 3.95 -4.75
C TYR A 110 2.36 3.05 -3.53
N ILE A 111 1.22 2.47 -3.18
CA ILE A 111 1.09 1.40 -2.20
C ILE A 111 0.19 0.29 -2.75
N TRP A 112 0.55 -0.95 -2.48
CA TRP A 112 -0.28 -2.12 -2.76
C TRP A 112 -0.98 -2.58 -1.48
N ILE A 113 -2.30 -2.73 -1.54
CA ILE A 113 -3.13 -3.26 -0.46
C ILE A 113 -4.05 -4.31 -1.09
N ASP A 114 -4.02 -5.55 -0.59
CA ASP A 114 -4.74 -6.68 -1.17
C ASP A 114 -6.24 -6.40 -1.38
N SER A 115 -6.91 -5.85 -0.37
CA SER A 115 -8.34 -5.51 -0.41
C SER A 115 -8.69 -4.44 -1.45
N LEU A 116 -7.73 -3.58 -1.83
CA LEU A 116 -7.95 -2.49 -2.79
C LEU A 116 -7.43 -2.81 -4.20
N CYS A 117 -6.33 -3.53 -4.30
CA CYS A 117 -5.64 -3.80 -5.56
C CYS A 117 -6.12 -5.08 -6.25
N ILE A 118 -6.86 -5.95 -5.56
CA ILE A 118 -7.49 -7.15 -6.11
C ILE A 118 -9.00 -6.95 -6.12
N VAL A 119 -9.65 -7.29 -7.23
CA VAL A 119 -11.11 -7.27 -7.37
C VAL A 119 -11.69 -8.48 -6.62
N GLN A 120 -12.33 -8.24 -5.48
CA GLN A 120 -12.70 -9.27 -4.53
C GLN A 120 -13.89 -10.14 -4.97
N ASP A 121 -14.71 -9.68 -5.90
CA ASP A 121 -15.82 -10.43 -6.47
C ASP A 121 -15.50 -11.06 -7.84
N ASP A 122 -14.25 -10.96 -8.30
CA ASP A 122 -13.76 -11.55 -9.55
C ASP A 122 -12.82 -12.75 -9.27
N PRO A 123 -13.29 -14.00 -9.47
CA PRO A 123 -12.46 -15.19 -9.29
C PRO A 123 -11.23 -15.24 -10.21
N ASP A 124 -11.34 -14.70 -11.43
CA ASP A 124 -10.26 -14.73 -12.42
C ASP A 124 -9.16 -13.72 -12.05
N ASP A 125 -9.53 -12.55 -11.51
CA ASP A 125 -8.57 -11.59 -10.95
C ASP A 125 -7.84 -12.18 -9.74
N LYS A 126 -8.57 -12.83 -8.82
CA LYS A 126 -7.94 -13.54 -7.69
C LYS A 126 -6.98 -14.63 -8.14
N GLN A 127 -7.38 -15.47 -9.09
CA GLN A 127 -6.53 -16.54 -9.62
C GLN A 127 -5.26 -15.98 -10.28
N ARG A 128 -5.34 -14.78 -10.85
CA ARG A 128 -4.20 -14.09 -11.46
C ARG A 128 -3.29 -13.40 -10.44
N GLU A 129 -3.85 -12.73 -9.43
CA GLU A 129 -3.08 -11.87 -8.52
C GLU A 129 -2.59 -12.59 -7.26
N LEU A 130 -3.35 -13.51 -6.68
CA LEU A 130 -2.94 -14.23 -5.47
C LEU A 130 -1.61 -15.00 -5.63
N PRO A 131 -1.36 -15.73 -6.73
CA PRO A 131 -0.07 -16.40 -6.93
C PRO A 131 1.11 -15.43 -7.09
N LYS A 132 0.85 -14.16 -7.40
CA LYS A 132 1.89 -13.12 -7.55
C LYS A 132 2.23 -12.44 -6.22
N MET A 133 1.44 -12.64 -5.16
CA MET A 133 1.62 -11.94 -3.88
C MET A 133 3.05 -12.06 -3.35
N PHE A 134 3.68 -13.23 -3.42
CA PHE A 134 5.06 -13.39 -2.95
C PHE A 134 6.05 -12.47 -3.69
N ARG A 135 5.84 -12.24 -4.99
CA ARG A 135 6.65 -11.31 -5.79
C ARG A 135 6.30 -9.86 -5.50
N ILE A 136 5.02 -9.57 -5.29
CA ILE A 136 4.55 -8.22 -4.94
C ILE A 136 5.17 -7.78 -3.61
N TYR A 137 5.13 -8.62 -2.59
CA TYR A 137 5.79 -8.32 -1.31
C TYR A 137 7.32 -8.31 -1.46
N GLY A 138 7.91 -9.29 -2.15
CA GLY A 138 9.36 -9.40 -2.32
C GLY A 138 10.00 -8.26 -3.11
N ASN A 139 9.26 -7.63 -4.03
CA ASN A 139 9.74 -6.50 -4.83
C ASN A 139 9.36 -5.13 -4.25
N SER A 140 8.59 -5.09 -3.16
CA SER A 140 8.19 -3.81 -2.55
C SER A 140 9.40 -3.12 -1.91
N PHE A 141 9.46 -1.79 -1.99
CA PHE A 141 10.53 -1.01 -1.37
C PHE A 141 10.45 -1.10 0.16
N ILE A 142 9.23 -1.10 0.68
CA ILE A 142 8.93 -1.34 2.09
C ILE A 142 7.62 -2.11 2.23
N THR A 143 7.56 -2.97 3.24
CA THR A 143 6.31 -3.54 3.74
C THR A 143 5.95 -2.85 5.04
N ILE A 144 4.82 -2.14 5.04
CA ILE A 144 4.22 -1.59 6.24
C ILE A 144 3.35 -2.70 6.82
N SER A 145 3.57 -3.07 8.08
CA SER A 145 2.78 -4.11 8.73
C SER A 145 2.11 -3.58 9.98
N ARG A 146 0.84 -3.92 10.16
CA ARG A 146 0.13 -3.70 11.42
C ARG A 146 0.18 -4.95 12.28
N PRO A 147 0.92 -4.96 13.42
CA PRO A 147 0.85 -6.07 14.36
C PRO A 147 -0.57 -6.19 14.91
N VAL A 148 -1.01 -7.42 15.19
CA VAL A 148 -2.36 -7.69 15.71
C VAL A 148 -2.47 -7.20 17.14
N LEU A 149 -3.04 -6.02 17.34
CA LEU A 149 -3.47 -5.47 18.64
C LEU A 149 -4.83 -4.78 18.42
N GLU A 150 -5.93 -5.50 18.69
CA GLU A 150 -7.34 -5.08 18.53
C GLU A 150 -7.74 -4.44 17.17
N ALA A 151 -9.04 -4.14 17.01
CA ALA A 151 -9.75 -4.00 15.73
C ALA A 151 -9.10 -3.05 14.68
N VAL A 152 -9.36 -3.29 13.38
CA VAL A 152 -8.84 -2.50 12.22
C VAL A 152 -9.16 -1.00 12.29
N MET A 153 -10.06 -0.59 13.19
CA MET A 153 -10.49 0.79 13.36
C MET A 153 -9.58 1.65 14.26
N THR A 154 -8.76 1.04 15.11
CA THR A 154 -7.71 1.78 15.81
C THR A 154 -6.50 1.88 14.88
N GLY A 155 -6.16 3.12 14.52
CA GLY A 155 -4.92 3.41 13.82
C GLY A 155 -3.70 2.97 14.62
N PHE A 156 -2.53 3.15 14.02
CA PHE A 156 -1.28 2.85 14.69
C PHE A 156 -0.93 3.86 15.78
#